data_AF-A0A7W3N3R9-F1
#
_entry.id   AF-A0A7W3N3R9-F1
#
_cell.length_a   1.000
_cell.length_b   1.000
_cell.length_c   1.000
_cell.angle_alpha   90.00
_cell.angle_beta   90.00
_cell.angle_gamma   90.00
#
_symmetry.space_group_name_H-M   'P 1'
#
loop_
_entity.id
_entity.type
_entity.pdbx_description
1 polymer ?
#
loop_
_entity_poly.entity_id
_entity_poly.type
_entity_poly.pdbx_seq_one_letter_code
_entity_poly.pdbx_strand_id
1 'polypeptide(L)'
;MDITAETAADLLARLCAEGHGLPARRDGTVVDLGGSGLRIAVDAPDLQENGLVAQVPIGVGHPRWGEVFAWDQAVGIGGQDRHPVADALDGWMHNVLPVFAAMALPGGDLAERA
;
A
#
# COMPACT_ATOMS: atom_id res chain seq x y z
N MET A 1 -14.79 1.98 14.01
CA MET A 1 -13.60 2.73 14.44
C MET A 1 -12.99 3.24 13.17
N ASP A 2 -12.90 4.56 13.00
CA ASP A 2 -12.42 5.15 11.75
C ASP A 2 -10.94 4.84 11.60
N ILE A 3 -10.55 4.23 10.48
CA ILE A 3 -9.14 3.94 10.19
C ILE A 3 -8.51 5.21 9.64
N THR A 4 -7.49 5.72 10.32
CA THR A 4 -6.72 6.88 9.88
C THR A 4 -5.69 6.50 8.81
N ALA A 5 -5.16 7.50 8.09
CA ALA A 5 -4.05 7.31 7.15
C ALA A 5 -2.85 6.60 7.80
N GLU A 6 -2.47 6.98 9.02
CA GLU A 6 -1.38 6.33 9.74
C GLU A 6 -1.68 4.88 10.11
N THR A 7 -2.93 4.58 10.47
CA THR A 7 -3.35 3.21 10.79
C THR A 7 -3.37 2.35 9.53
N ALA A 8 -3.80 2.90 8.40
CA ALA A 8 -3.73 2.25 7.10
C ALA A 8 -2.27 2.03 6.64
N ALA A 9 -1.38 3.01 6.85
CA ALA A 9 0.05 2.86 6.58
C ALA A 9 0.71 1.80 7.48
N ASP A 10 0.35 1.72 8.76
CA ASP A 10 0.83 0.67 9.66
C ASP A 10 0.37 -0.72 9.21
N LEU A 11 -0.89 -0.84 8.79
CA LEU A 11 -1.43 -2.07 8.23
C LEU A 11 -0.72 -2.47 6.94
N LEU A 12 -0.51 -1.53 6.01
CA LEU A 12 0.22 -1.79 4.77
C LEU A 12 1.66 -2.24 5.05
N ALA A 13 2.35 -1.60 5.99
CA ALA A 13 3.71 -1.99 6.36
C ALA A 13 3.76 -3.44 6.89
N ARG A 14 2.78 -3.83 7.72
CA ARG A 14 2.66 -5.23 8.19
C ARG A 14 2.37 -6.19 7.05
N LEU A 15 1.44 -5.85 6.16
CA LEU A 15 1.12 -6.67 4.99
C LEU A 15 2.35 -6.88 4.09
N CYS A 16 3.14 -5.83 3.81
CA CYS A 16 4.38 -5.96 3.06
C CYS A 16 5.43 -6.82 3.78
N ALA A 17 5.56 -6.68 5.11
CA ALA A 17 6.52 -7.43 5.90
C ALA A 17 6.14 -8.92 6.04
N GLU A 18 4.88 -9.21 6.33
CA GLU A 18 4.37 -10.56 6.59
C GLU A 18 4.06 -11.32 5.29
N GLY A 19 3.47 -10.65 4.29
CA GLY A 19 3.04 -11.26 3.03
C GLY A 19 4.21 -11.56 2.08
N HIS A 20 5.18 -10.65 2.00
CA HIS A 20 6.27 -10.73 1.00
C HIS A 20 7.68 -10.75 1.60
N GLY A 21 7.80 -10.73 2.92
CA GLY A 21 9.09 -10.70 3.61
C GLY A 21 9.89 -9.42 3.30
N LEU A 22 9.19 -8.30 3.05
CA LEU A 22 9.83 -7.03 2.70
C LEU A 22 10.23 -6.29 3.96
N PRO A 23 11.40 -5.62 3.99
CA PRO A 23 11.82 -4.79 5.11
C PRO A 23 11.06 -3.46 5.14
N ALA A 24 9.73 -3.53 5.30
CA ALA A 24 8.84 -2.39 5.30
C ALA A 24 8.92 -1.63 6.63
N ARG A 25 9.09 -0.31 6.58
CA ARG A 25 9.11 0.57 7.75
C ARG A 25 8.20 1.77 7.53
N ARG A 26 7.26 1.98 8.47
CA ARG A 26 6.41 3.19 8.48
C ARG A 26 7.17 4.40 9.04
N ASP A 27 6.97 5.54 8.40
CA ASP A 27 7.26 6.89 8.88
C ASP A 27 6.05 7.79 8.58
N GLY A 28 5.26 8.10 9.61
CA GLY A 28 3.99 8.80 9.45
C GLY A 28 3.01 8.03 8.54
N THR A 29 2.65 8.63 7.42
CA THR A 29 1.77 8.05 6.41
C THR A 29 2.52 7.37 5.27
N VAL A 30 3.85 7.31 5.34
CA VAL A 30 4.70 6.71 4.31
C VAL A 30 5.29 5.40 4.80
N VAL A 31 5.32 4.39 3.93
CA VAL A 31 5.98 3.10 4.15
C VAL A 31 7.19 3.01 3.23
N ASP A 32 8.39 2.98 3.81
CA ASP A 32 9.62 2.71 3.08
C ASP A 32 9.82 1.20 2.92
N LEU A 33 9.99 0.74 1.67
CA LEU A 33 10.33 -0.65 1.37
C LEU A 33 11.85 -0.78 1.26
N GLY A 34 12.49 -0.97 2.41
CA GLY A 34 13.94 -0.84 2.58
C GLY A 34 14.78 -1.51 1.48
N GLY A 35 15.85 -0.82 1.08
CA GLY A 35 16.82 -1.30 0.09
C GLY A 35 16.34 -1.23 -1.37
N SER A 36 15.03 -1.06 -1.62
CA SER A 36 14.48 -0.91 -2.97
C SER A 36 14.37 0.55 -3.42
N GLY A 37 14.36 1.51 -2.48
CA GLY A 37 14.08 2.92 -2.79
C GLY A 37 12.60 3.22 -3.08
N LEU A 38 11.72 2.22 -3.04
CA LEU A 38 10.28 2.42 -3.10
C LEU A 38 9.76 2.97 -1.77
N ARG A 39 8.90 3.98 -1.89
CA ARG A 39 8.16 4.58 -0.78
C ARG A 39 6.68 4.55 -1.14
N ILE A 40 5.83 4.15 -0.21
CA ILE A 40 4.39 4.09 -0.41
C ILE A 40 3.70 5.06 0.56
N ALA A 41 3.17 6.15 0.04
CA ALA A 41 2.33 7.07 0.79
C ALA A 41 0.88 6.54 0.84
N VAL A 42 0.23 6.70 1.99
CA VAL A 42 -1.17 6.33 2.20
C VAL A 42 -1.93 7.53 2.72
N ASP A 43 -2.98 7.95 2.04
CA ASP A 43 -3.87 9.01 2.52
C ASP A 43 -5.06 8.45 3.30
N ALA A 44 -5.86 9.34 3.89
CA ALA A 44 -7.00 8.96 4.71
C ALA A 44 -7.98 8.09 3.90
N PRO A 45 -8.35 6.89 4.40
CA PRO A 45 -9.40 6.09 3.79
C PRO A 45 -10.74 6.84 3.77
N ASP A 46 -11.43 6.77 2.64
CA ASP A 46 -12.83 7.19 2.52
C ASP A 46 -13.75 5.98 2.69
N LEU A 47 -14.57 5.99 3.73
CA LEU A 47 -15.51 4.93 4.04
C LEU A 47 -16.90 5.29 3.51
N GLN A 48 -17.44 4.41 2.69
CA GLN A 48 -18.73 4.56 2.03
C GLN A 48 -19.69 3.45 2.47
N GLU A 49 -20.98 3.60 2.15
CA GLU A 49 -22.00 2.58 2.41
C GLU A 49 -22.00 2.08 3.86
N ASN A 50 -22.00 3.03 4.82
CA ASN A 50 -21.93 2.74 6.27
C ASN A 50 -20.70 1.92 6.69
N GLY A 51 -19.58 2.08 5.98
CA GLY A 51 -18.32 1.38 6.26
C GLY A 51 -18.22 0.00 5.61
N LEU A 52 -19.08 -0.31 4.63
CA LEU A 52 -18.97 -1.54 3.83
C LEU A 52 -17.96 -1.41 2.70
N VAL A 53 -17.69 -0.21 2.20
CA VAL A 53 -16.76 0.02 1.11
C VAL A 53 -15.69 1.01 1.58
N ALA A 54 -14.43 0.74 1.26
CA ALA A 54 -13.33 1.66 1.51
C ALA A 54 -12.61 2.00 0.21
N GLN A 55 -12.31 3.27 0.02
CA GLN A 55 -11.36 3.75 -0.97
C GLN A 55 -10.14 4.28 -0.24
N VAL A 56 -8.94 3.81 -0.60
CA VAL A 56 -7.69 4.20 0.03
C VAL A 56 -6.78 4.78 -1.05
N PRO A 57 -6.49 6.10 -1.04
CA PRO A 57 -5.52 6.66 -1.96
C PRO A 57 -4.10 6.23 -1.57
N ILE A 58 -3.35 5.73 -2.54
CA ILE A 58 -2.00 5.19 -2.36
C ILE A 58 -1.06 5.83 -3.37
N GLY A 59 0.03 6.42 -2.90
CA GLY A 59 1.07 7.01 -3.73
C GLY A 59 2.30 6.14 -3.74
N VAL A 60 2.85 5.80 -4.92
CA VAL A 60 4.14 5.11 -5.02
C VAL A 60 5.22 6.07 -5.50
N GLY A 61 6.30 6.18 -4.73
CA GLY A 61 7.43 7.05 -4.99
C GLY A 61 8.72 6.27 -5.15
N HIS A 62 9.61 6.76 -6.00
CA HIS A 62 10.96 6.24 -6.18
C HIS A 62 11.91 7.38 -6.58
N PRO A 63 13.18 7.41 -6.12
CA PRO A 63 14.14 8.48 -6.43
C PRO A 63 14.27 8.80 -7.93
N ARG A 64 14.16 7.77 -8.79
CA ARG A 64 14.20 7.91 -10.25
C ARG A 64 13.09 8.80 -10.84
N TRP A 65 12.01 9.03 -10.10
CA TRP A 65 10.87 9.85 -10.53
C TRP A 65 10.96 11.30 -10.00
N GLY A 66 12.03 11.67 -9.29
CA GLY A 66 12.23 13.04 -8.81
C GLY A 66 11.38 13.39 -7.59
N GLU A 67 11.30 12.48 -6.61
CA GLU A 67 10.60 12.66 -5.33
C GLU A 67 9.08 12.83 -5.41
N VAL A 68 8.47 12.61 -6.58
CA VAL A 68 7.01 12.59 -6.74
C VAL A 68 6.42 11.22 -6.39
N PHE A 69 5.12 11.22 -6.10
CA PHE A 69 4.31 10.00 -5.98
C PHE A 69 3.41 9.84 -7.21
N ALA A 70 3.47 8.66 -7.81
CA ALA A 70 2.45 8.20 -8.74
C ALA A 70 1.26 7.67 -7.92
N TRP A 71 0.15 8.40 -7.94
CA TRP A 71 -1.03 8.07 -7.17
C TRP A 71 -1.93 7.08 -7.89
N ASP A 72 -2.47 6.17 -7.08
CA ASP A 72 -3.45 5.15 -7.43
C ASP A 72 -4.48 5.05 -6.28
N GLN A 73 -5.49 4.20 -6.46
CA GLN A 73 -6.54 3.99 -5.49
C GLN A 73 -6.82 2.50 -5.27
N ALA A 74 -6.63 2.06 -4.03
CA ALA A 74 -7.09 0.75 -3.59
C ALA A 74 -8.57 0.81 -3.18
N VAL A 75 -9.34 -0.20 -3.56
CA VAL A 75 -10.75 -0.31 -3.20
C VAL A 75 -11.00 -1.68 -2.59
N GLY A 76 -11.71 -1.71 -1.47
CA GLY A 76 -12.01 -2.93 -0.74
C GLY A 76 -13.45 -2.97 -0.29
N ILE A 77 -13.99 -4.19 -0.20
CA ILE A 77 -15.37 -4.44 0.22
C ILE A 77 -15.32 -5.25 1.52
N GLY A 78 -16.01 -4.77 2.54
CA GLY A 78 -16.06 -5.38 3.85
C GLY A 78 -16.78 -6.73 3.79
N GLY A 79 -16.14 -7.75 4.36
CA GLY A 79 -16.75 -9.06 4.61
C GLY A 79 -17.14 -9.21 6.09
N GLN A 80 -17.76 -10.35 6.43
CA GLN A 80 -18.10 -10.68 7.83
C GLN A 80 -16.87 -10.64 8.75
N ASP A 81 -15.70 -11.03 8.24
CA ASP A 81 -14.47 -11.23 9.04
C ASP A 81 -13.33 -10.27 8.70
N ARG A 82 -13.51 -9.38 7.70
CA ARG A 82 -12.42 -8.51 7.21
C ARG A 82 -12.90 -7.09 6.98
N HIS A 83 -12.17 -6.14 7.56
CA HIS A 83 -12.40 -4.71 7.38
C HIS A 83 -12.10 -4.29 5.92
N PRO A 84 -12.93 -3.44 5.27
CA PRO A 84 -12.75 -3.09 3.85
C PRO A 84 -11.41 -2.44 3.54
N VAL A 85 -10.85 -1.63 4.44
CA VAL A 85 -9.49 -1.06 4.26
C VAL A 85 -8.42 -2.15 4.22
N ALA A 86 -8.54 -3.19 5.06
CA ALA A 86 -7.59 -4.29 5.04
C ALA A 86 -7.69 -5.07 3.72
N ASP A 87 -8.92 -5.28 3.25
CA ASP A 87 -9.18 -5.91 1.95
C ASP A 87 -8.61 -5.10 0.79
N ALA A 88 -8.83 -3.78 0.79
CA ALA A 88 -8.28 -2.85 -0.20
C ALA A 88 -6.75 -2.93 -0.27
N LEU A 89 -6.08 -2.79 0.89
CA LEU A 89 -4.63 -2.77 0.96
C LEU A 89 -4.01 -4.12 0.59
N ASP A 90 -4.62 -5.23 1.03
CA ASP A 90 -4.17 -6.57 0.70
C ASP A 90 -4.29 -6.85 -0.81
N GLY A 91 -5.42 -6.49 -1.41
CA GLY A 91 -5.63 -6.61 -2.85
C GLY A 91 -4.68 -5.74 -3.66
N TRP A 92 -4.49 -4.48 -3.27
CA TRP A 92 -3.57 -3.57 -3.96
C TRP A 92 -2.12 -4.04 -3.87
N MET A 93 -1.71 -4.49 -2.69
CA MET A 93 -0.36 -4.97 -2.43
C MET A 93 -0.01 -6.19 -3.29
N HIS A 94 -0.92 -7.14 -3.50
CA HIS A 94 -0.65 -8.32 -4.33
C HIS A 94 -0.81 -8.09 -5.84
N ASN A 95 -1.58 -7.09 -6.27
CA ASN A 95 -1.94 -6.94 -7.68
C ASN A 95 -1.34 -5.70 -8.35
N VAL A 96 -1.07 -4.64 -7.59
CA VAL A 96 -0.67 -3.34 -8.13
C VAL A 96 0.76 -2.97 -7.73
N LEU A 97 1.18 -3.24 -6.49
CA LEU A 97 2.56 -3.04 -6.07
C LEU A 97 3.58 -3.72 -7.01
N PRO A 98 3.38 -4.96 -7.50
CA PRO A 98 4.29 -5.60 -8.45
C PRO A 98 4.48 -4.80 -9.73
N VAL A 99 3.42 -4.14 -10.22
CA VAL A 99 3.45 -3.31 -11.43
C VAL A 99 4.35 -2.09 -11.21
N PHE A 100 4.19 -1.38 -10.09
CA PHE A 100 5.06 -0.27 -9.75
C PHE A 100 6.50 -0.71 -9.49
N ALA A 101 6.70 -1.84 -8.82
CA ALA A 101 8.01 -2.42 -8.59
C ALA A 101 8.72 -2.76 -9.91
N ALA A 102 8.04 -3.38 -10.86
CA ALA A 102 8.59 -3.69 -12.19
C ALA A 102 9.01 -2.43 -12.96
N MET A 103 8.21 -1.35 -12.87
CA MET A 103 8.56 -0.07 -13.47
C MET A 103 9.75 0.59 -12.79
N ALA A 104 9.80 0.57 -11.46
CA ALA A 104 10.82 1.25 -10.67
C ALA A 104 12.17 0.50 -10.65
N LEU A 105 12.13 -0.83 -10.67
CA LEU A 105 13.25 -1.75 -10.47
C LEU A 105 13.36 -2.74 -11.65
N PRO A 106 13.78 -2.29 -12.85
CA PRO A 106 13.92 -3.17 -13.99
C PRO A 106 14.98 -4.25 -13.69
N GLY A 107 14.53 -5.50 -13.56
CA GLY A 107 15.38 -6.65 -13.21
C GLY A 107 15.49 -6.97 -11.71
N GLY A 108 14.72 -6.30 -10.84
CA GLY A 108 14.64 -6.64 -9.41
C GLY A 108 13.67 -7.80 -9.14
N ASP A 109 13.97 -8.60 -8.12
CA ASP A 109 13.14 -9.75 -7.67
C ASP A 109 11.84 -9.31 -6.99
N LEU A 110 11.76 -8.04 -6.55
CA LEU A 110 10.61 -7.51 -5.83
C LEU A 110 9.31 -7.62 -6.63
N ALA A 111 9.37 -7.42 -7.94
CA ALA A 111 8.20 -7.57 -8.82
C ALA A 111 7.73 -9.03 -8.96
N GLU A 112 8.62 -10.00 -8.73
CA GLU A 112 8.31 -11.44 -8.77
C GLU A 112 7.88 -11.98 -7.40
N ARG A 113 8.24 -11.26 -6.33
CA ARG A 113 7.97 -11.62 -4.95
C ARG A 113 6.71 -10.99 -4.38
N ALA A 114 6.25 -9.87 -4.94
CA ALA A 114 5.02 -9.15 -4.59
C ALA A 114 3.79 -9.77 -5.26
#